data_AF-A0A831WST0-F1
#
_entry.id   AF-A0A831WST0-F1
#
_cell.length_a   1.000
_cell.length_b   1.000
_cell.length_c   1.000
_cell.angle_alpha   90.00
_cell.angle_beta   90.00
_cell.angle_gamma   90.00
#
_symmetry.space_group_name_H-M   'P 1'
#
loop_
_entity.id
_entity.type
_entity.pdbx_description
1 polymer ?
#
loop_
_entity_poly.entity_id
_entity_poly.type
_entity_poly.pdbx_seq_one_letter_code
_entity_poly.pdbx_strand_id
1 'polypeptide(L)'
;MSKFPKDVKISIEEERYWEGLGRQEMDFHQVVGELIDNSISASGKDSEGDLFPFKIEVTLEKLGNKIRIKVADEGIGMTVDEITEHIFSLGGKGRSEGPLNEHGFGLKNALCVLTIGNKLPWIIQTRDDYAISNGLVYVVKGPFSSKMKLELGDVKLWNEGLAHVATERGTRVYAETTFEFFNTLYHRARTFETLVERFIEHLGVMYRGFLKNPHNKLWLRWRNLGDDENNPNYNVEWEEFRIKPIDIPYDAGGSQTTEIEINGPEGKANAVYIRGNLDVEKVKDPSQGKPYPLKIYYQGNIPTQGIDIVVRGRVLKTGQLPEIWPDVPRHNQFNKFIGELILNDPKFRTVNNKISLDPHNPYWIELVEKLDDEEFKPQRVTGAKIEKDLAKKLKKMLEGHYTRSKVQRDRPIWGGAGVKVDIYHELKNGEIHIYELKAGTAAPIDAYQLLMYWDGIVKDEGKSPKTGRLVAKEIPSTVRNIINEINKRKDSLGNNYNLECKTIEELGL
;
A
#
# COMPACT_ATOMS: atom_id res chain seq x y z
N MET A 1 -32.05 37.54 43.56
CA MET A 1 -31.04 36.52 43.21
C MET A 1 -31.57 35.08 43.20
N SER A 2 -32.87 34.81 43.42
CA SER A 2 -33.42 33.45 43.59
C SER A 2 -33.78 32.69 42.30
N LYS A 3 -33.12 32.97 41.16
CA LYS A 3 -33.37 32.25 39.89
C LYS A 3 -32.09 31.74 39.23
N PHE A 4 -31.01 31.56 39.99
CA PHE A 4 -29.77 30.98 39.51
C PHE A 4 -29.17 30.03 40.58
N PRO A 5 -28.49 28.96 40.14
CA PRO A 5 -28.29 28.55 38.75
C PRO A 5 -29.59 28.00 38.11
N LYS A 6 -29.69 28.06 36.78
CA LYS A 6 -30.72 27.37 35.99
C LYS A 6 -30.06 26.24 35.23
N ASP A 7 -30.79 25.16 35.06
CA ASP A 7 -30.36 24.05 34.23
C ASP A 7 -30.34 24.47 32.75
N VAL A 8 -29.26 24.10 32.07
CA VAL A 8 -29.14 24.23 30.62
C VAL A 8 -29.74 22.97 30.01
N LYS A 9 -30.78 23.13 29.20
CA LYS A 9 -31.34 22.02 28.43
C LYS A 9 -30.49 21.78 27.19
N ILE A 10 -29.89 20.60 27.11
CA ILE A 10 -29.23 20.10 25.91
C ILE A 10 -30.25 19.28 25.11
N SER A 11 -30.34 19.52 23.81
CA SER A 11 -31.18 18.75 22.88
C SER A 11 -30.44 18.53 21.57
N ILE A 12 -30.68 17.39 20.93
CA ILE A 12 -30.09 17.05 19.63
C ILE A 12 -31.13 17.29 18.54
N GLU A 13 -30.76 18.05 17.53
CA GLU A 13 -31.54 18.21 16.30
C GLU A 13 -31.07 17.13 15.30
N GLU A 14 -31.82 16.03 15.19
CA GLU A 14 -31.38 14.80 14.52
C GLU A 14 -30.85 15.03 13.09
N GLU A 15 -31.54 15.83 12.29
CA GLU A 15 -31.16 16.10 10.90
C GLU A 15 -29.76 16.74 10.82
N ARG A 16 -29.52 17.78 11.61
CA ARG A 16 -28.21 18.46 11.66
C ARG A 16 -27.13 17.57 12.26
N TYR A 17 -27.50 16.71 13.21
CA TYR A 17 -26.57 15.75 13.80
C TYR A 17 -26.05 14.76 12.75
N TRP A 18 -26.95 14.12 12.00
CA TRP A 18 -26.56 13.14 10.98
C TRP A 18 -25.85 13.78 9.78
N GLU A 19 -26.26 14.99 9.38
CA GLU A 19 -25.54 15.77 8.37
C GLU A 19 -24.12 16.08 8.85
N GLY A 20 -23.98 16.54 10.10
CA GLY A 20 -22.69 16.81 10.73
C GLY A 20 -21.80 15.57 10.83
N LEU A 21 -22.37 14.41 11.14
CA LEU A 21 -21.65 13.14 11.20
C LEU A 21 -21.09 12.71 9.83
N GLY A 22 -21.75 13.09 8.74
CA GLY A 22 -21.27 12.87 7.38
C GLY A 22 -20.18 13.84 6.91
N ARG A 23 -19.88 14.91 7.68
CA ARG A 23 -18.80 15.86 7.36
C ARG A 23 -17.48 15.37 7.94
N GLN A 24 -16.96 14.29 7.36
CA GLN A 24 -15.66 13.70 7.70
C GLN A 24 -14.76 13.70 6.47
N GLU A 25 -13.48 13.93 6.67
CA GLU A 25 -12.47 13.76 5.61
C GLU A 25 -12.20 12.27 5.41
N MET A 26 -13.02 11.63 4.58
CA MET A 26 -12.86 10.23 4.20
C MET A 26 -13.08 10.06 2.69
N ASP A 27 -12.14 9.40 2.03
CA ASP A 27 -12.29 8.99 0.64
C ASP A 27 -13.17 7.74 0.54
N PHE A 28 -13.72 7.50 -0.64
CA PHE A 28 -14.63 6.40 -0.91
C PHE A 28 -14.12 5.03 -0.41
N HIS A 29 -12.84 4.70 -0.67
CA HIS A 29 -12.27 3.41 -0.27
C HIS A 29 -12.19 3.25 1.26
N GLN A 30 -11.98 4.35 2.00
CA GLN A 30 -11.94 4.32 3.46
C GLN A 30 -13.33 4.07 4.03
N VAL A 31 -14.35 4.70 3.44
CA VAL A 31 -15.75 4.53 3.83
C VAL A 31 -16.24 3.10 3.57
N VAL A 32 -16.00 2.56 2.37
CA VAL A 32 -16.32 1.15 2.07
C VAL A 32 -15.48 0.21 2.93
N GLY A 33 -14.23 0.60 3.23
CA GLY A 33 -13.36 -0.13 4.15
C GLY A 33 -13.99 -0.34 5.53
N GLU A 34 -14.70 0.65 6.10
CA GLU A 34 -15.41 0.44 7.37
C GLU A 34 -16.49 -0.64 7.29
N LEU A 35 -17.17 -0.79 6.15
CA LEU A 35 -18.16 -1.85 5.94
C LEU A 35 -17.49 -3.22 5.80
N ILE A 36 -16.34 -3.28 5.12
CA ILE A 36 -15.53 -4.50 4.98
C ILE A 36 -14.94 -4.91 6.34
N ASP A 37 -14.47 -3.96 7.16
CA ASP A 37 -13.96 -4.22 8.51
C ASP A 37 -15.01 -4.86 9.42
N ASN A 38 -16.25 -4.35 9.35
CA ASN A 38 -17.39 -4.94 10.06
C ASN A 38 -17.65 -6.37 9.57
N SER A 39 -17.58 -6.58 8.26
CA SER A 39 -17.75 -7.90 7.62
C SER A 39 -16.67 -8.90 8.06
N ILE A 40 -15.41 -8.48 8.13
CA ILE A 40 -14.29 -9.30 8.64
C ILE A 40 -14.54 -9.66 10.10
N SER A 41 -14.94 -8.68 10.91
CA SER A 41 -15.22 -8.90 12.34
C SER A 41 -16.42 -9.84 12.57
N ALA A 42 -17.34 -9.92 11.62
CA ALA A 42 -18.51 -10.80 11.66
C ALA A 42 -18.20 -12.27 11.30
N SER A 43 -16.99 -12.60 10.85
CA SER A 43 -16.61 -13.98 10.49
C SER A 43 -16.68 -14.97 11.66
N GLY A 44 -16.74 -14.48 12.90
CA GLY A 44 -16.67 -15.29 14.10
C GLY A 44 -15.21 -15.60 14.49
N LYS A 45 -15.05 -16.20 15.66
CA LYS A 45 -13.73 -16.56 16.20
C LYS A 45 -13.74 -18.01 16.66
N ASP A 46 -12.58 -18.65 16.60
CA ASP A 46 -12.38 -19.95 17.22
C ASP A 46 -12.21 -19.84 18.75
N SER A 47 -11.91 -20.97 19.40
CA SER A 47 -11.73 -21.04 20.86
C SER A 47 -10.52 -20.28 21.37
N GLU A 48 -9.53 -20.00 20.51
CA GLU A 48 -8.32 -19.23 20.84
C GLU A 48 -8.51 -17.73 20.57
N GLY A 49 -9.63 -17.36 19.94
CA GLY A 49 -9.98 -15.98 19.61
C GLY A 49 -9.52 -15.55 18.22
N ASP A 50 -8.97 -16.47 17.42
CA ASP A 50 -8.56 -16.21 16.04
C ASP A 50 -9.77 -16.14 15.12
N LEU A 51 -9.73 -15.23 14.15
CA LEU A 51 -10.82 -15.05 13.19
C LEU A 51 -10.94 -16.25 12.26
N PHE A 52 -12.16 -16.72 12.05
CA PHE A 52 -12.42 -17.70 11.00
C PHE A 52 -12.18 -17.08 9.61
N PRO A 53 -11.81 -17.91 8.60
CA PRO A 53 -11.71 -17.43 7.24
C PRO A 53 -13.01 -16.78 6.75
N PHE A 54 -12.89 -15.62 6.10
CA PHE A 54 -14.05 -14.87 5.63
C PHE A 54 -14.24 -14.90 4.12
N LYS A 55 -15.49 -14.71 3.71
CA LYS A 55 -15.88 -14.43 2.33
C LYS A 55 -16.71 -13.16 2.30
N ILE A 56 -16.25 -12.18 1.53
CA ILE A 56 -16.88 -10.88 1.38
C ILE A 56 -17.00 -10.58 -0.11
N GLU A 57 -18.15 -10.05 -0.52
CA GLU A 57 -18.42 -9.58 -1.88
C GLU A 57 -18.83 -8.11 -1.84
N VAL A 58 -18.11 -7.30 -2.60
CA VAL A 58 -18.44 -5.90 -2.84
C VAL A 58 -18.96 -5.78 -4.27
N THR A 59 -20.14 -5.20 -4.47
CA THR A 59 -20.69 -4.95 -5.82
C THR A 59 -20.77 -3.46 -6.08
N LEU A 60 -20.43 -3.02 -7.30
CA LEU A 60 -20.54 -1.63 -7.76
C LEU A 60 -21.37 -1.56 -9.05
N GLU A 61 -22.44 -0.78 -9.05
CA GLU A 61 -23.17 -0.46 -10.28
C GLU A 61 -23.16 1.03 -10.52
N LYS A 62 -22.72 1.44 -11.71
CA LYS A 62 -22.87 2.83 -12.16
C LYS A 62 -24.15 2.98 -12.99
N LEU A 63 -24.94 4.01 -12.68
CA LEU A 63 -26.07 4.45 -13.49
C LEU A 63 -26.12 5.98 -13.49
N GLY A 64 -25.86 6.62 -14.62
CA GLY A 64 -25.75 8.07 -14.69
C GLY A 64 -24.70 8.59 -13.71
N ASN A 65 -25.11 9.48 -12.81
CA ASN A 65 -24.27 10.01 -11.73
C ASN A 65 -24.37 9.18 -10.43
N LYS A 66 -25.15 8.10 -10.40
CA LYS A 66 -25.33 7.27 -9.21
C LYS A 66 -24.36 6.10 -9.21
N ILE A 67 -23.80 5.81 -8.05
CA ILE A 67 -23.06 4.60 -7.75
C ILE A 67 -23.81 3.83 -6.67
N ARG A 68 -24.22 2.61 -6.99
CA ARG A 68 -24.87 1.69 -6.05
C ARG A 68 -23.83 0.69 -5.55
N ILE A 69 -23.77 0.53 -4.23
CA ILE A 69 -22.78 -0.31 -3.58
C ILE A 69 -23.51 -1.32 -2.71
N LYS A 70 -23.04 -2.57 -2.75
CA LYS A 70 -23.43 -3.59 -1.79
C LYS A 70 -22.16 -4.19 -1.19
N VAL A 71 -22.09 -4.31 0.13
CA VAL A 71 -21.06 -5.08 0.84
C VAL A 71 -21.78 -6.23 1.53
N ALA A 72 -21.44 -7.46 1.18
CA ALA A 72 -22.08 -8.67 1.68
C ALA A 72 -21.06 -9.62 2.29
N ASP A 73 -21.45 -10.27 3.39
CA ASP A 73 -20.64 -11.26 4.11
C ASP A 73 -21.43 -12.53 4.47
N GLU A 74 -20.69 -13.59 4.78
CA GLU A 74 -21.22 -14.88 5.26
C GLU A 74 -21.01 -15.05 6.78
N GLY A 75 -20.92 -13.93 7.51
CA GLY A 75 -20.66 -13.89 8.94
C GLY A 75 -21.80 -14.43 9.80
N ILE A 76 -21.75 -14.15 11.09
CA ILE A 76 -22.72 -14.64 12.09
C ILE A 76 -24.10 -13.98 12.00
N GLY A 77 -24.24 -12.88 11.25
CA GLY A 77 -25.47 -12.09 11.23
C GLY A 77 -25.67 -11.27 12.50
N MET A 78 -26.83 -10.64 12.64
CA MET A 78 -27.17 -9.81 13.81
C MET A 78 -28.56 -10.19 14.31
N THR A 79 -28.68 -10.30 15.63
CA THR A 79 -29.94 -10.59 16.33
C THR A 79 -30.86 -9.36 16.35
N VAL A 80 -32.16 -9.57 16.62
CA VAL A 80 -33.13 -8.46 16.78
C VAL A 80 -32.65 -7.46 17.84
N ASP A 81 -32.24 -7.95 19.02
CA ASP A 81 -31.78 -7.10 20.12
C ASP A 81 -30.53 -6.28 19.75
N GLU A 82 -29.59 -6.85 19.01
CA GLU A 82 -28.41 -6.11 18.53
C GLU A 82 -28.80 -4.97 17.61
N ILE A 83 -29.76 -5.22 16.71
CA ILE A 83 -30.22 -4.23 15.74
C ILE A 83 -31.00 -3.12 16.45
N THR A 84 -31.93 -3.45 17.34
CA THR A 84 -32.81 -2.44 17.95
C THR A 84 -32.16 -1.65 19.08
N GLU A 85 -31.28 -2.28 19.87
CA GLU A 85 -30.74 -1.67 21.10
C GLU A 85 -29.29 -1.17 20.96
N HIS A 86 -28.47 -1.78 20.10
CA HIS A 86 -27.01 -1.62 20.17
C HIS A 86 -26.40 -0.95 18.92
N ILE A 87 -26.77 -1.38 17.73
CA ILE A 87 -26.08 -0.94 16.49
C ILE A 87 -26.36 0.52 16.17
N PHE A 88 -27.62 0.94 16.34
CA PHE A 88 -28.06 2.30 16.01
C PHE A 88 -28.05 3.27 17.20
N SER A 89 -27.74 2.81 18.42
CA SER A 89 -27.59 3.72 19.56
C SER A 89 -26.34 4.60 19.41
N LEU A 90 -26.48 5.87 19.76
CA LEU A 90 -25.40 6.86 19.70
C LEU A 90 -24.34 6.50 20.75
N GLY A 91 -23.13 6.14 20.31
CA GLY A 91 -22.07 5.65 21.21
C GLY A 91 -22.26 4.22 21.71
N GLY A 92 -23.27 3.51 21.22
CA GLY A 92 -23.43 2.08 21.49
C GLY A 92 -22.31 1.28 20.86
N LYS A 93 -21.65 0.44 21.68
CA LYS A 93 -20.81 -0.66 21.20
C LYS A 93 -21.71 -1.90 21.06
N GLY A 94 -21.67 -2.57 19.92
CA GLY A 94 -22.27 -3.90 19.77
C GLY A 94 -21.61 -4.91 20.72
N ARG A 95 -22.21 -6.10 20.88
CA ARG A 95 -21.69 -7.14 21.78
C ARG A 95 -20.34 -7.74 21.34
N SER A 96 -19.97 -7.61 20.06
CA SER A 96 -18.75 -8.21 19.52
C SER A 96 -17.56 -7.23 19.49
N GLU A 97 -16.62 -7.41 20.43
CA GLU A 97 -15.28 -6.82 20.34
C GLU A 97 -14.44 -7.59 19.30
N GLY A 98 -14.54 -7.16 18.04
CA GLY A 98 -13.65 -7.58 16.95
C GLY A 98 -12.35 -6.76 16.96
N PRO A 99 -11.24 -7.28 16.42
CA PRO A 99 -9.98 -6.52 16.33
C PRO A 99 -10.17 -5.20 15.57
N LEU A 100 -11.17 -5.07 14.69
CA LEU A 100 -11.41 -3.85 13.95
C LEU A 100 -12.53 -2.97 14.54
N ASN A 101 -13.21 -3.36 15.64
CA ASN A 101 -14.43 -2.71 16.14
C ASN A 101 -14.28 -2.05 17.52
N GLU A 102 -13.45 -1.01 17.63
CA GLU A 102 -13.13 -0.36 18.92
C GLU A 102 -14.23 0.61 19.44
N HIS A 103 -14.89 1.37 18.56
CA HIS A 103 -15.55 2.63 18.94
C HIS A 103 -17.08 2.67 18.79
N GLY A 104 -17.71 1.70 18.07
CA GLY A 104 -19.17 1.67 17.88
C GLY A 104 -19.75 2.75 16.95
N PHE A 105 -18.92 3.63 16.37
CA PHE A 105 -19.32 4.72 15.45
C PHE A 105 -19.04 4.43 13.96
N GLY A 106 -18.21 3.45 13.63
CA GLY A 106 -17.72 3.21 12.27
C GLY A 106 -18.82 3.05 11.22
N LEU A 107 -19.82 2.19 11.47
CA LEU A 107 -20.94 1.96 10.55
C LEU A 107 -21.77 3.22 10.31
N LYS A 108 -22.12 3.95 11.38
CA LYS A 108 -22.95 5.16 11.32
C LYS A 108 -22.24 6.26 10.54
N ASN A 109 -20.96 6.50 10.84
CA ASN A 109 -20.14 7.47 10.12
C ASN A 109 -20.01 7.08 8.65
N ALA A 110 -19.68 5.82 8.37
CA ALA A 110 -19.51 5.34 6.99
C ALA A 110 -20.79 5.55 6.18
N LEU A 111 -21.96 5.15 6.69
CA LEU A 111 -23.23 5.34 5.99
C LEU A 111 -23.57 6.82 5.82
N CYS A 112 -23.37 7.67 6.83
CA CYS A 112 -23.58 9.12 6.70
C CYS A 112 -22.70 9.73 5.61
N VAL A 113 -21.41 9.43 5.58
CA VAL A 113 -20.47 9.96 4.57
C VAL A 113 -20.84 9.41 3.18
N LEU A 114 -21.03 8.09 3.07
CA LEU A 114 -21.35 7.43 1.80
C LEU A 114 -22.61 8.00 1.16
N THR A 115 -23.60 8.33 1.98
CA THR A 115 -24.92 8.83 1.54
C THR A 115 -25.02 10.36 1.56
N ILE A 116 -23.88 11.07 1.49
CA ILE A 116 -23.78 12.54 1.35
C ILE A 116 -24.46 13.27 2.51
N GLY A 117 -24.04 12.94 3.73
CA GLY A 117 -24.61 13.51 4.94
C GLY A 117 -26.00 12.96 5.23
N ASN A 118 -26.19 11.64 5.07
CA ASN A 118 -27.45 10.95 5.34
C ASN A 118 -28.63 11.42 4.45
N LYS A 119 -28.35 11.76 3.19
CA LYS A 119 -29.34 12.27 2.22
C LYS A 119 -29.79 11.22 1.20
N LEU A 120 -28.97 10.20 0.97
CA LEU A 120 -29.24 9.11 0.03
C LEU A 120 -29.66 7.83 0.77
N PRO A 121 -30.39 6.92 0.10
CA PRO A 121 -30.88 5.71 0.72
C PRO A 121 -29.75 4.70 1.00
N TRP A 122 -29.94 3.96 2.08
CA TRP A 122 -29.15 2.77 2.42
C TRP A 122 -30.06 1.72 3.04
N ILE A 123 -29.65 0.45 2.95
CA ILE A 123 -30.39 -0.70 3.48
C ILE A 123 -29.40 -1.64 4.15
N ILE A 124 -29.73 -2.12 5.35
CA ILE A 124 -29.03 -3.22 6.00
C ILE A 124 -29.99 -4.40 6.06
N GLN A 125 -29.55 -5.54 5.53
CA GLN A 125 -30.24 -6.82 5.64
C GLN A 125 -29.36 -7.79 6.40
N THR A 126 -29.92 -8.57 7.32
CA THR A 126 -29.14 -9.53 8.10
C THR A 126 -29.95 -10.75 8.48
N ARG A 127 -29.26 -11.88 8.63
CA ARG A 127 -29.82 -13.17 9.04
C ARG A 127 -28.82 -13.85 9.97
N ASP A 128 -29.23 -14.02 11.23
CA ASP A 128 -28.59 -14.90 12.21
C ASP A 128 -29.19 -16.32 12.13
N ASP A 129 -28.67 -17.25 12.93
CA ASP A 129 -29.12 -18.64 12.92
C ASP A 129 -30.63 -18.79 13.23
N TYR A 130 -31.19 -17.90 14.08
CA TYR A 130 -32.62 -17.86 14.37
C TYR A 130 -33.44 -17.41 13.17
N ALA A 131 -33.04 -16.32 12.51
CA ALA A 131 -33.72 -15.83 11.30
C ALA A 131 -33.70 -16.87 10.19
N ILE A 132 -32.60 -17.61 10.02
CA ILE A 132 -32.52 -18.72 9.06
C ILE A 132 -33.56 -19.79 9.38
N SER A 133 -33.57 -20.27 10.63
CA SER A 133 -34.47 -21.35 11.07
C SER A 133 -35.95 -21.01 10.94
N ASN A 134 -36.30 -19.72 10.91
CA ASN A 134 -37.67 -19.23 10.77
C ASN A 134 -37.98 -18.63 9.38
N GLY A 135 -37.06 -18.70 8.42
CA GLY A 135 -37.26 -18.13 7.08
C GLY A 135 -37.45 -16.61 7.09
N LEU A 136 -36.77 -15.91 8.00
CA LEU A 136 -36.85 -14.45 8.16
C LEU A 136 -35.63 -13.77 7.56
N VAL A 137 -35.81 -12.52 7.10
CA VAL A 137 -34.73 -11.57 6.79
C VAL A 137 -35.03 -10.29 7.54
N TYR A 138 -34.14 -9.86 8.42
CA TYR A 138 -34.30 -8.58 9.11
C TYR A 138 -33.77 -7.46 8.23
N VAL A 139 -34.55 -6.38 8.09
CA VAL A 139 -34.24 -5.26 7.22
C VAL A 139 -34.40 -3.94 7.97
N VAL A 140 -33.38 -3.09 7.90
CA VAL A 140 -33.46 -1.69 8.33
C VAL A 140 -33.10 -0.80 7.16
N LYS A 141 -33.88 0.25 6.97
CA LYS A 141 -33.70 1.21 5.88
C LYS A 141 -33.40 2.58 6.43
N GLY A 142 -32.41 3.22 5.82
CA GLY A 142 -32.11 4.62 6.01
C GLY A 142 -32.92 5.53 5.10
N PRO A 143 -32.76 6.85 5.25
CA PRO A 143 -31.75 7.53 6.08
C PRO A 143 -31.92 7.38 7.62
N PHE A 144 -30.86 7.63 8.39
CA PHE A 144 -30.92 7.63 9.86
C PHE A 144 -31.98 8.59 10.39
N SER A 145 -32.87 8.07 11.24
CA SER A 145 -33.91 8.83 11.94
C SER A 145 -34.43 8.01 13.12
N SER A 146 -34.93 8.68 14.18
CA SER A 146 -35.69 8.01 15.26
C SER A 146 -36.94 7.27 14.80
N LYS A 147 -37.38 7.48 13.56
CA LYS A 147 -38.54 6.79 12.95
C LYS A 147 -38.19 5.50 12.20
N MET A 148 -36.91 5.14 12.10
CA MET A 148 -36.49 3.89 11.48
C MET A 148 -37.14 2.69 12.18
N LYS A 149 -37.40 1.63 11.42
CA LYS A 149 -38.03 0.41 11.90
C LYS A 149 -37.25 -0.80 11.45
N LEU A 150 -37.29 -1.83 12.28
CA LEU A 150 -36.93 -3.18 11.89
C LEU A 150 -38.12 -3.81 11.15
N GLU A 151 -37.91 -4.17 9.90
CA GLU A 151 -38.89 -4.79 9.02
C GLU A 151 -38.47 -6.23 8.66
N LEU A 152 -39.43 -7.02 8.17
CA LEU A 152 -39.15 -8.30 7.55
C LEU A 152 -39.03 -8.14 6.04
N GLY A 153 -37.93 -8.63 5.47
CA GLY A 153 -37.65 -8.64 4.04
C GLY A 153 -38.09 -9.93 3.36
N ASP A 154 -38.04 -9.93 2.03
CA ASP A 154 -38.27 -11.13 1.22
C ASP A 154 -36.98 -11.97 1.13
N VAL A 155 -37.07 -13.22 1.62
CA VAL A 155 -35.98 -14.21 1.54
C VAL A 155 -35.51 -14.43 0.10
N LYS A 156 -36.40 -14.31 -0.89
CA LYS A 156 -36.04 -14.49 -2.31
C LYS A 156 -35.04 -13.44 -2.82
N LEU A 157 -35.02 -12.26 -2.21
CA LEU A 157 -34.13 -11.16 -2.59
C LEU A 157 -32.80 -11.19 -1.83
N TRP A 158 -32.63 -12.10 -0.86
CA TRP A 158 -31.47 -12.18 0.03
C TRP A 158 -30.12 -12.26 -0.70
N ASN A 159 -30.08 -13.05 -1.78
CA ASN A 159 -28.88 -13.26 -2.59
C ASN A 159 -28.94 -12.53 -3.93
N GLU A 160 -29.89 -11.60 -4.12
CA GLU A 160 -30.06 -10.89 -5.38
C GLU A 160 -28.79 -10.09 -5.74
N GLY A 161 -28.28 -10.33 -6.94
CA GLY A 161 -27.09 -9.66 -7.47
C GLY A 161 -25.76 -10.15 -6.90
N LEU A 162 -25.74 -11.16 -6.03
CA LEU A 162 -24.52 -11.75 -5.47
C LEU A 162 -24.14 -13.04 -6.22
N ALA A 163 -22.84 -13.32 -6.35
CA ALA A 163 -22.32 -14.53 -6.99
C ALA A 163 -21.35 -15.33 -6.12
N HIS A 164 -20.61 -14.64 -5.26
CA HIS A 164 -19.61 -15.22 -4.39
C HIS A 164 -20.14 -15.37 -2.97
N VAL A 165 -20.94 -14.45 -2.45
CA VAL A 165 -21.54 -14.56 -1.11
C VAL A 165 -23.00 -14.97 -1.25
N ALA A 166 -23.30 -16.25 -0.99
CA ALA A 166 -24.62 -16.81 -1.29
C ALA A 166 -25.20 -17.70 -0.18
N THR A 167 -24.55 -17.75 0.99
CA THR A 167 -25.08 -18.49 2.14
C THR A 167 -26.34 -17.84 2.72
N GLU A 168 -27.08 -18.60 3.50
CA GLU A 168 -28.30 -18.11 4.17
C GLU A 168 -28.01 -17.16 5.34
N ARG A 169 -26.76 -17.12 5.84
CA ARG A 169 -26.34 -16.31 6.98
C ARG A 169 -25.52 -15.08 6.57
N GLY A 170 -25.48 -14.10 7.46
CA GLY A 170 -24.55 -12.97 7.41
C GLY A 170 -25.26 -11.64 7.30
N THR A 171 -24.57 -10.63 6.79
CA THR A 171 -25.12 -9.28 6.61
C THR A 171 -24.89 -8.77 5.18
N ARG A 172 -25.79 -7.90 4.71
CA ARG A 172 -25.68 -7.17 3.45
C ARG A 172 -25.98 -5.70 3.70
N VAL A 173 -25.06 -4.84 3.32
CA VAL A 173 -25.20 -3.38 3.42
C VAL A 173 -25.25 -2.81 2.02
N TYR A 174 -26.38 -2.24 1.65
CA TYR A 174 -26.59 -1.51 0.40
C TYR A 174 -26.58 -0.01 0.67
N ALA A 175 -25.97 0.77 -0.21
CA ALA A 175 -26.03 2.23 -0.17
C ALA A 175 -25.93 2.83 -1.57
N GLU A 176 -26.54 3.99 -1.75
CA GLU A 176 -26.37 4.83 -2.93
C GLU A 176 -25.46 6.03 -2.63
N THR A 177 -24.60 6.36 -3.59
CA THR A 177 -23.75 7.55 -3.58
C THR A 177 -23.62 8.16 -4.97
N THR A 178 -22.86 9.23 -5.11
CA THR A 178 -22.59 9.89 -6.39
C THR A 178 -21.29 9.42 -7.03
N PHE A 179 -21.21 9.54 -8.35
CA PHE A 179 -19.97 9.35 -9.09
C PHE A 179 -18.90 10.35 -8.66
N GLU A 180 -19.29 11.56 -8.25
CA GLU A 180 -18.38 12.56 -7.67
C GLU A 180 -17.69 12.04 -6.41
N PHE A 181 -18.43 11.46 -5.47
CA PHE A 181 -17.83 10.87 -4.27
C PHE A 181 -16.99 9.63 -4.62
N PHE A 182 -17.42 8.80 -5.57
CA PHE A 182 -16.62 7.68 -6.08
C PHE A 182 -15.29 8.13 -6.69
N ASN A 183 -15.26 9.29 -7.35
CA ASN A 183 -14.05 9.87 -7.94
C ASN A 183 -12.97 10.27 -6.92
N THR A 184 -13.31 10.35 -5.62
CA THR A 184 -12.32 10.57 -4.54
C THR A 184 -11.26 9.46 -4.46
N LEU A 185 -11.57 8.25 -4.95
CA LEU A 185 -10.59 7.17 -5.13
C LEU A 185 -9.33 7.64 -5.87
N TYR A 186 -9.53 8.39 -6.96
CA TYR A 186 -8.44 8.89 -7.78
C TYR A 186 -8.90 10.02 -8.68
N HIS A 187 -8.73 11.25 -8.21
CA HIS A 187 -9.17 12.49 -8.88
C HIS A 187 -8.69 12.68 -10.33
N ARG A 188 -7.65 11.94 -10.77
CA ARG A 188 -7.15 11.98 -12.15
C ARG A 188 -7.90 11.04 -13.09
N ALA A 189 -8.63 10.05 -12.57
CA ALA A 189 -9.47 9.20 -13.39
C ALA A 189 -10.65 9.98 -13.98
N ARG A 190 -11.17 9.46 -15.10
CA ARG A 190 -12.31 10.04 -15.83
C ARG A 190 -13.39 9.01 -16.15
N THR A 191 -13.07 7.71 -16.06
CA THR A 191 -14.00 6.62 -16.35
C THR A 191 -14.27 5.79 -15.11
N PHE A 192 -15.43 5.14 -15.09
CA PHE A 192 -15.82 4.23 -14.02
C PHE A 192 -14.83 3.07 -13.88
N GLU A 193 -14.44 2.48 -14.99
CA GLU A 193 -13.59 1.30 -15.05
C GLU A 193 -12.19 1.61 -14.49
N THR A 194 -11.63 2.79 -14.82
CA THR A 194 -10.34 3.24 -14.26
C THR A 194 -10.43 3.41 -12.74
N LEU A 195 -11.51 3.99 -12.23
CA LEU A 195 -11.75 4.15 -10.79
C LEU A 195 -11.89 2.79 -10.10
N VAL A 196 -12.56 1.83 -10.73
CA VAL A 196 -12.65 0.45 -10.22
C VAL A 196 -11.26 -0.20 -10.12
N GLU A 197 -10.38 -0.04 -11.11
CA GLU A 197 -9.01 -0.54 -10.99
C GLU A 197 -8.24 0.09 -9.83
N ARG A 198 -8.43 1.40 -9.61
CA ARG A 198 -7.83 2.09 -8.47
C ARG A 198 -8.41 1.59 -7.15
N PHE A 199 -9.69 1.28 -7.11
CA PHE A 199 -10.31 0.69 -5.93
C PHE A 199 -9.76 -0.70 -5.62
N ILE A 200 -9.51 -1.53 -6.64
CA ILE A 200 -8.82 -2.82 -6.48
C ILE A 200 -7.43 -2.63 -5.87
N GLU A 201 -6.68 -1.63 -6.34
CA GLU A 201 -5.38 -1.26 -5.78
C GLU A 201 -5.48 -0.83 -4.30
N HIS A 202 -6.44 0.04 -3.94
CA HIS A 202 -6.70 0.41 -2.54
C HIS A 202 -7.00 -0.81 -1.66
N LEU A 203 -7.94 -1.67 -2.07
CA LEU A 203 -8.32 -2.84 -1.29
C LEU A 203 -7.18 -3.84 -1.14
N GLY A 204 -6.38 -4.04 -2.19
CA GLY A 204 -5.23 -4.93 -2.18
C GLY A 204 -4.15 -4.50 -1.20
N VAL A 205 -3.94 -3.19 -1.04
CA VAL A 205 -3.03 -2.62 -0.02
C VAL A 205 -3.69 -2.66 1.36
N MET A 206 -4.88 -2.09 1.51
CA MET A 206 -5.59 -1.97 2.80
C MET A 206 -5.72 -3.29 3.56
N TYR A 207 -6.04 -4.37 2.83
CA TYR A 207 -6.32 -5.67 3.42
C TYR A 207 -5.21 -6.70 3.18
N ARG A 208 -4.01 -6.29 2.77
CA ARG A 208 -2.91 -7.24 2.49
C ARG A 208 -2.61 -8.17 3.67
N GLY A 209 -2.70 -7.67 4.91
CA GLY A 209 -2.46 -8.45 6.12
C GLY A 209 -3.44 -9.61 6.29
N PHE A 210 -4.70 -9.42 5.88
CA PHE A 210 -5.72 -10.47 5.91
C PHE A 210 -5.69 -11.36 4.66
N LEU A 211 -5.43 -10.78 3.49
CA LEU A 211 -5.49 -11.47 2.19
C LEU A 211 -4.27 -12.37 1.92
N LYS A 212 -3.21 -12.27 2.72
CA LYS A 212 -2.12 -13.25 2.77
C LYS A 212 -2.60 -14.65 3.12
N ASN A 213 -3.66 -14.77 3.94
CA ASN A 213 -4.30 -16.05 4.19
C ASN A 213 -5.13 -16.45 2.95
N PRO A 214 -4.80 -17.55 2.24
CA PRO A 214 -5.48 -17.93 1.00
C PRO A 214 -6.94 -18.34 1.20
N HIS A 215 -7.34 -18.64 2.44
CA HIS A 215 -8.72 -18.96 2.80
C HIS A 215 -9.61 -17.71 2.88
N ASN A 216 -9.02 -16.53 3.12
CA ASN A 216 -9.74 -15.26 3.06
C ASN A 216 -10.03 -14.87 1.62
N LYS A 217 -11.28 -14.45 1.37
CA LYS A 217 -11.79 -14.13 0.03
C LYS A 217 -12.51 -12.79 0.05
N LEU A 218 -11.94 -11.80 -0.63
CA LEU A 218 -12.60 -10.53 -0.94
C LEU A 218 -12.82 -10.47 -2.45
N TRP A 219 -14.08 -10.41 -2.87
CA TRP A 219 -14.49 -10.28 -4.26
C TRP A 219 -15.02 -8.90 -4.53
N LEU A 220 -14.63 -8.32 -5.67
CA LEU A 220 -15.23 -7.12 -6.22
C LEU A 220 -15.92 -7.48 -7.52
N ARG A 221 -17.18 -7.07 -7.68
CA ARG A 221 -17.92 -7.17 -8.93
C ARG A 221 -18.44 -5.81 -9.34
N TRP A 222 -18.46 -5.54 -10.63
CA TRP A 222 -18.97 -4.26 -11.11
C TRP A 222 -19.64 -4.37 -12.47
N ARG A 223 -20.50 -3.40 -12.76
CA ARG A 223 -21.03 -3.15 -14.11
C ARG A 223 -21.43 -1.70 -14.29
N ASN A 224 -21.43 -1.26 -15.53
CA ASN A 224 -21.83 0.09 -15.93
C ASN A 224 -23.15 -0.01 -16.70
N LEU A 225 -24.24 0.46 -16.08
CA LEU A 225 -25.60 0.39 -16.63
C LEU A 225 -25.88 1.52 -17.65
N GLY A 226 -24.90 2.40 -17.89
CA GLY A 226 -25.02 3.53 -18.81
C GLY A 226 -25.25 4.87 -18.12
N ASP A 227 -25.29 5.94 -18.92
CA ASP A 227 -25.40 7.32 -18.43
C ASP A 227 -26.85 7.85 -18.36
N ASP A 228 -27.79 7.22 -19.06
CA ASP A 228 -29.21 7.60 -19.02
C ASP A 228 -29.93 6.86 -17.88
N GLU A 229 -30.23 7.59 -16.80
CA GLU A 229 -30.95 7.04 -15.65
C GLU A 229 -32.36 6.55 -15.99
N ASN A 230 -32.97 7.02 -17.09
CA ASN A 230 -34.31 6.61 -17.50
C ASN A 230 -34.31 5.35 -18.38
N ASN A 231 -33.15 4.97 -18.93
CA ASN A 231 -33.00 3.81 -19.81
C ASN A 231 -31.73 2.99 -19.47
N PRO A 232 -31.65 2.43 -18.25
CA PRO A 232 -30.52 1.60 -17.83
C PRO A 232 -30.39 0.32 -18.66
N ASN A 233 -29.17 -0.02 -19.05
CA ASN A 233 -28.87 -1.28 -19.70
C ASN A 233 -28.58 -2.39 -18.67
N TYR A 234 -29.62 -3.11 -18.25
CA TYR A 234 -29.48 -4.24 -17.31
C TYR A 234 -28.90 -5.52 -17.91
N ASN A 235 -28.74 -5.58 -19.24
CA ASN A 235 -28.15 -6.72 -19.93
C ASN A 235 -26.61 -6.70 -19.92
N VAL A 236 -25.99 -5.67 -19.30
CA VAL A 236 -24.54 -5.63 -19.12
C VAL A 236 -24.13 -6.70 -18.11
N GLU A 237 -23.24 -7.58 -18.55
CA GLU A 237 -22.64 -8.62 -17.73
C GLU A 237 -21.83 -8.03 -16.57
N TRP A 238 -21.77 -8.77 -15.47
CA TRP A 238 -20.90 -8.41 -14.35
C TRP A 238 -19.45 -8.73 -14.69
N GLU A 239 -18.57 -7.75 -14.53
CA GLU A 239 -17.15 -8.01 -14.38
C GLU A 239 -16.85 -8.37 -12.92
N GLU A 240 -15.83 -9.19 -12.71
CA GLU A 240 -15.46 -9.63 -11.37
C GLU A 240 -13.95 -9.79 -11.19
N PHE A 241 -13.49 -9.57 -9.96
CA PHE A 241 -12.09 -9.73 -9.60
C PHE A 241 -11.96 -10.13 -8.13
N ARG A 242 -11.18 -11.18 -7.86
CA ARG A 242 -10.78 -11.54 -6.50
C ARG A 242 -9.60 -10.66 -6.09
N ILE A 243 -9.81 -9.80 -5.11
CA ILE A 243 -8.76 -8.93 -4.58
C ILE A 243 -7.60 -9.79 -4.05
N LYS A 244 -6.38 -9.40 -4.43
CA LYS A 244 -5.13 -10.03 -4.03
C LYS A 244 -4.36 -9.09 -3.09
N PRO A 245 -3.57 -9.62 -2.15
CA PRO A 245 -2.70 -8.78 -1.35
C PRO A 245 -1.67 -8.08 -2.25
N ILE A 246 -1.45 -6.80 -2.01
CA ILE A 246 -0.33 -6.05 -2.60
C ILE A 246 0.72 -5.90 -1.51
N ASP A 247 1.79 -6.69 -1.65
CA ASP A 247 2.94 -6.62 -0.74
C ASP A 247 3.82 -5.41 -1.03
N ILE A 248 4.58 -5.00 -0.02
CA ILE A 248 5.60 -3.96 -0.16
C ILE A 248 6.71 -4.49 -1.10
N PRO A 249 6.94 -3.86 -2.26
CA PRO A 249 7.85 -4.40 -3.27
C PRO A 249 9.29 -4.01 -2.95
N TYR A 250 9.93 -4.76 -2.04
CA TYR A 250 11.34 -4.58 -1.72
C TYR A 250 12.25 -5.02 -2.87
N ASP A 251 13.37 -4.31 -3.03
CA ASP A 251 14.43 -4.64 -3.98
C ASP A 251 15.25 -5.87 -3.54
N ALA A 252 16.28 -6.20 -4.32
CA ALA A 252 17.14 -7.36 -4.06
C ALA A 252 17.91 -7.28 -2.73
N GLY A 253 17.96 -6.12 -2.08
CA GLY A 253 18.49 -5.94 -0.73
C GLY A 253 17.57 -6.49 0.37
N GLY A 254 16.30 -6.75 0.04
CA GLY A 254 15.30 -7.24 0.98
C GLY A 254 14.86 -6.17 1.98
N SER A 255 14.36 -6.63 3.13
CA SER A 255 13.95 -5.77 4.25
C SER A 255 14.69 -6.13 5.53
N GLN A 256 14.83 -5.15 6.41
CA GLN A 256 15.27 -5.30 7.79
C GLN A 256 14.03 -5.27 8.69
N THR A 257 13.94 -6.23 9.62
CA THR A 257 12.87 -6.29 10.63
C THR A 257 13.46 -6.04 12.01
N THR A 258 12.79 -5.22 12.80
CA THR A 258 13.12 -4.95 14.20
C THR A 258 11.86 -5.02 15.05
N GLU A 259 11.91 -5.80 16.12
CA GLU A 259 10.86 -5.81 17.14
C GLU A 259 11.13 -4.72 18.17
N ILE A 260 10.11 -3.95 18.51
CA ILE A 260 10.19 -2.81 19.44
C ILE A 260 9.20 -3.04 20.57
N GLU A 261 9.73 -3.20 21.77
CA GLU A 261 8.94 -3.30 23.00
C GLU A 261 8.69 -1.89 23.57
N ILE A 262 7.44 -1.57 23.84
CA ILE A 262 6.97 -0.27 24.32
C ILE A 262 6.46 -0.43 25.75
N ASN A 263 6.97 0.39 26.67
CA ASN A 263 6.43 0.45 28.03
C ASN A 263 5.29 1.46 28.05
N GLY A 264 4.14 1.08 28.61
CA GLY A 264 3.05 2.02 28.79
C GLY A 264 2.30 1.79 30.09
N PRO A 265 1.24 2.59 30.34
CA PRO A 265 0.52 2.59 31.61
C PRO A 265 -0.09 1.24 32.00
N GLU A 266 -0.49 0.44 31.01
CA GLU A 266 -1.13 -0.87 31.16
C GLU A 266 -0.15 -2.01 30.81
N GLY A 267 1.13 -1.83 31.12
CA GLY A 267 2.20 -2.78 30.84
C GLY A 267 2.77 -2.65 29.43
N LYS A 268 3.46 -3.68 28.96
CA LYS A 268 4.21 -3.67 27.70
C LYS A 268 3.31 -3.88 26.47
N ALA A 269 3.68 -3.28 25.35
CA ALA A 269 3.09 -3.52 24.03
C ALA A 269 4.21 -3.75 23.00
N ASN A 270 3.93 -4.54 21.96
CA ASN A 270 4.92 -4.85 20.92
C ASN A 270 4.55 -4.21 19.58
N ALA A 271 5.55 -3.66 18.91
CA ALA A 271 5.48 -3.19 17.53
C ALA A 271 6.55 -3.89 16.69
N VAL A 272 6.28 -4.12 15.41
CA VAL A 272 7.27 -4.65 14.46
C VAL A 272 7.52 -3.62 13.39
N TYR A 273 8.76 -3.17 13.27
CA TYR A 273 9.19 -2.21 12.26
C TYR A 273 9.97 -2.92 11.17
N ILE A 274 9.49 -2.82 9.93
CA ILE A 274 10.09 -3.42 8.75
C ILE A 274 10.43 -2.30 7.77
N ARG A 275 11.67 -2.26 7.26
CA ARG A 275 12.09 -1.23 6.31
C ARG A 275 13.01 -1.78 5.23
N GLY A 276 13.04 -1.10 4.09
CA GLY A 276 13.90 -1.46 2.98
C GLY A 276 13.85 -0.44 1.86
N ASN A 277 14.31 -0.86 0.69
CA ASN A 277 14.30 -0.05 -0.51
C ASN A 277 13.29 -0.57 -1.52
N LEU A 278 12.66 0.35 -2.24
CA LEU A 278 11.67 0.10 -3.27
C LEU A 278 12.28 -0.49 -4.55
N ASP A 279 11.68 -1.58 -4.99
CA ASP A 279 11.79 -2.10 -6.35
C ASP A 279 10.73 -1.46 -7.25
N VAL A 280 11.12 -0.37 -7.90
CA VAL A 280 10.23 0.38 -8.80
C VAL A 280 9.80 -0.45 -10.01
N GLU A 281 10.61 -1.42 -10.43
CA GLU A 281 10.30 -2.24 -11.60
C GLU A 281 9.17 -3.22 -11.28
N LYS A 282 9.17 -3.84 -10.08
CA LYS A 282 8.02 -4.63 -9.61
C LYS A 282 6.72 -3.83 -9.55
N VAL A 283 6.78 -2.55 -9.21
CA VAL A 283 5.56 -1.71 -9.16
C VAL A 283 4.98 -1.47 -10.57
N LYS A 284 5.86 -1.43 -11.58
CA LYS A 284 5.52 -1.09 -12.96
C LYS A 284 5.32 -2.30 -13.86
N ASP A 285 5.63 -3.50 -13.38
CA ASP A 285 5.57 -4.72 -14.17
C ASP A 285 4.12 -5.21 -14.35
N PRO A 286 3.55 -5.11 -15.57
CA PRO A 286 2.18 -5.57 -15.84
C PRO A 286 2.04 -7.09 -15.80
N SER A 287 3.14 -7.86 -15.84
CA SER A 287 3.09 -9.33 -15.84
C SER A 287 2.59 -9.91 -14.50
N GLN A 288 2.60 -9.12 -13.43
CA GLN A 288 1.99 -9.46 -12.15
C GLN A 288 0.46 -9.49 -12.18
N GLY A 289 -0.16 -9.04 -13.28
CA GLY A 289 -1.60 -8.99 -13.46
C GLY A 289 -2.24 -7.82 -12.71
N LYS A 290 -3.57 -7.72 -12.77
CA LYS A 290 -4.32 -6.63 -12.16
C LYS A 290 -4.05 -6.57 -10.63
N PRO A 291 -3.81 -5.37 -10.04
CA PRO A 291 -3.92 -4.03 -10.63
C PRO A 291 -2.60 -3.43 -11.15
N TYR A 292 -1.57 -4.24 -11.39
CA TYR A 292 -0.29 -3.75 -11.90
C TYR A 292 -0.39 -3.30 -13.37
N PRO A 293 0.31 -2.22 -13.78
CA PRO A 293 1.16 -1.36 -12.96
C PRO A 293 0.36 -0.52 -11.97
N LEU A 294 0.84 -0.45 -10.72
CA LEU A 294 0.22 0.38 -9.68
C LEU A 294 0.28 1.85 -10.09
N LYS A 295 -0.72 2.65 -9.69
CA LYS A 295 -0.79 4.09 -10.02
C LYS A 295 -0.90 4.99 -8.79
N ILE A 296 -1.14 4.42 -7.62
CA ILE A 296 -1.37 5.15 -6.37
C ILE A 296 -0.23 4.88 -5.41
N TYR A 297 0.04 3.62 -5.11
CA TYR A 297 1.00 3.22 -4.08
C TYR A 297 2.38 2.91 -4.66
N TYR A 298 3.40 3.09 -3.81
CA TYR A 298 4.79 2.69 -4.07
C TYR A 298 5.35 3.22 -5.40
N GLN A 299 4.95 4.42 -5.83
CA GLN A 299 5.31 4.98 -7.15
C GLN A 299 6.77 5.43 -7.26
N GLY A 300 7.55 5.34 -6.18
CA GLY A 300 8.95 5.78 -6.14
C GLY A 300 9.10 7.30 -6.28
N ASN A 301 8.15 8.06 -5.72
CA ASN A 301 8.13 9.51 -5.76
C ASN A 301 7.91 10.11 -4.35
N ILE A 302 8.01 11.44 -4.26
CA ILE A 302 7.96 12.19 -2.99
C ILE A 302 6.66 11.92 -2.20
N PRO A 303 5.47 11.84 -2.83
CA PRO A 303 4.24 11.46 -2.14
C PRO A 303 4.22 10.04 -1.55
N THR A 304 4.85 9.04 -2.20
CA THR A 304 4.70 7.62 -1.83
C THR A 304 5.84 7.06 -0.98
N GLN A 305 6.78 7.88 -0.54
CA GLN A 305 7.89 7.46 0.33
C GLN A 305 7.46 7.39 1.80
N GLY A 306 8.17 6.58 2.58
CA GLY A 306 7.89 6.37 4.00
C GLY A 306 7.32 5.00 4.28
N ILE A 307 6.77 4.82 5.48
CA ILE A 307 6.29 3.52 5.95
C ILE A 307 4.78 3.48 6.07
N ASP A 308 4.22 2.30 5.86
CA ASP A 308 2.81 2.04 6.08
C ASP A 308 2.54 1.73 7.56
N ILE A 309 1.46 2.27 8.12
CA ILE A 309 1.02 1.95 9.49
C ILE A 309 -0.04 0.86 9.38
N VAL A 310 0.26 -0.32 9.92
CA VAL A 310 -0.61 -1.49 9.92
C VAL A 310 -1.11 -1.72 11.33
N VAL A 311 -2.42 -1.70 11.54
CA VAL A 311 -3.06 -1.97 12.83
C VAL A 311 -3.89 -3.22 12.69
N ARG A 312 -3.54 -4.26 13.46
CA ARG A 312 -4.27 -5.55 13.52
C ARG A 312 -4.64 -6.10 12.14
N GLY A 313 -3.65 -6.14 11.25
CA GLY A 313 -3.79 -6.65 9.88
C GLY A 313 -4.36 -5.68 8.83
N ARG A 314 -4.93 -4.54 9.23
CA ARG A 314 -5.40 -3.48 8.32
C ARG A 314 -4.35 -2.39 8.15
N VAL A 315 -4.06 -2.03 6.91
CA VAL A 315 -3.20 -0.87 6.60
C VAL A 315 -4.05 0.40 6.75
N LEU A 316 -3.75 1.21 7.77
CA LEU A 316 -4.51 2.44 8.05
C LEU A 316 -4.01 3.62 7.25
N LYS A 317 -2.68 3.76 7.16
CA LYS A 317 -2.01 4.85 6.45
C LYS A 317 -0.82 4.31 5.68
N THR A 318 -0.50 4.93 4.56
CA THR A 318 0.63 4.53 3.71
C THR A 318 1.64 5.64 3.57
N GLY A 319 2.91 5.29 3.35
CA GLY A 319 3.96 6.27 3.04
C GLY A 319 4.10 7.39 4.07
N GLN A 320 4.00 7.07 5.36
CA GLN A 320 4.20 8.01 6.46
C GLN A 320 5.71 8.24 6.66
N LEU A 321 6.14 9.51 6.66
CA LEU A 321 7.54 9.88 6.80
C LEU A 321 7.68 11.03 7.82
N PRO A 322 7.31 12.29 7.50
CA PRO A 322 7.38 13.38 8.47
C PRO A 322 6.42 13.20 9.65
N GLU A 323 5.39 12.38 9.48
CA GLU A 323 4.43 12.05 10.54
C GLU A 323 5.05 11.15 11.63
N ILE A 324 6.12 10.41 11.29
CA ILE A 324 6.88 9.56 12.21
C ILE A 324 8.18 10.26 12.65
N TRP A 325 8.86 10.92 11.70
CA TRP A 325 10.12 11.63 11.92
C TRP A 325 9.97 13.10 11.54
N PRO A 326 9.58 13.97 12.48
CA PRO A 326 9.28 15.38 12.18
C PRO A 326 10.46 16.16 11.58
N ASP A 327 11.70 15.75 11.87
CA ASP A 327 12.95 16.34 11.36
C ASP A 327 13.34 15.81 9.96
N VAL A 328 12.65 14.81 9.44
CA VAL A 328 12.89 14.24 8.12
C VAL A 328 11.82 14.71 7.13
N PRO A 329 12.07 15.79 6.36
CA PRO A 329 11.12 16.24 5.35
C PRO A 329 11.06 15.26 4.18
N ARG A 330 9.93 15.28 3.49
CA ARG A 330 9.76 14.59 2.21
C ARG A 330 10.74 15.16 1.18
N HIS A 331 11.60 14.30 0.62
CA HIS A 331 12.63 14.70 -0.34
C HIS A 331 12.97 13.57 -1.32
N ASN A 332 13.40 13.87 -2.55
CA ASN A 332 13.65 12.87 -3.59
C ASN A 332 14.66 11.76 -3.19
N GLN A 333 15.57 12.06 -2.26
CA GLN A 333 16.55 11.12 -1.71
C GLN A 333 15.94 9.96 -0.92
N PHE A 334 14.68 10.10 -0.49
CA PHE A 334 13.92 9.07 0.21
C PHE A 334 12.87 8.40 -0.69
N ASN A 335 12.81 8.70 -1.99
CA ASN A 335 11.84 8.11 -2.92
C ASN A 335 11.85 6.57 -2.94
N LYS A 336 12.98 5.96 -2.57
CA LYS A 336 13.11 4.51 -2.45
C LYS A 336 12.85 3.98 -1.05
N PHE A 337 12.84 4.82 -0.03
CA PHE A 337 12.62 4.37 1.34
C PHE A 337 11.15 3.97 1.53
N ILE A 338 10.94 2.69 1.83
CA ILE A 338 9.63 2.10 2.10
C ILE A 338 9.71 1.14 3.28
N GLY A 339 8.57 0.92 3.93
CA GLY A 339 8.49 0.01 5.06
C GLY A 339 7.08 -0.15 5.60
N GLU A 340 6.95 -0.85 6.70
CA GLU A 340 5.73 -0.92 7.49
C GLU A 340 6.03 -0.96 8.98
N LEU A 341 5.10 -0.41 9.76
CA LEU A 341 5.04 -0.47 11.20
C LEU A 341 3.78 -1.24 11.58
N ILE A 342 3.97 -2.45 12.11
CA ILE A 342 2.89 -3.39 12.43
C ILE A 342 2.58 -3.33 13.92
N LEU A 343 1.33 -2.98 14.22
CA LEU A 343 0.77 -2.74 15.55
C LEU A 343 -0.40 -3.70 15.77
N ASN A 344 -0.09 -4.92 16.20
CA ASN A 344 -1.11 -5.95 16.45
C ASN A 344 -1.65 -5.90 17.89
N ASP A 345 -0.93 -5.26 18.81
CA ASP A 345 -1.35 -5.13 20.20
C ASP A 345 -2.60 -4.21 20.29
N PRO A 346 -3.70 -4.64 20.95
CA PRO A 346 -4.91 -3.84 21.10
C PRO A 346 -4.71 -2.54 21.88
N LYS A 347 -3.56 -2.36 22.56
CA LYS A 347 -3.20 -1.12 23.26
C LYS A 347 -2.99 0.06 22.31
N PHE A 348 -2.66 -0.18 21.04
CA PHE A 348 -2.62 0.85 20.00
C PHE A 348 -4.04 1.15 19.50
N ARG A 349 -4.63 2.22 20.02
CA ARG A 349 -6.01 2.64 19.70
C ARG A 349 -6.06 3.52 18.45
N THR A 350 -7.14 3.42 17.70
CA THR A 350 -7.40 4.29 16.54
C THR A 350 -8.33 5.44 16.89
N VAL A 351 -8.45 6.43 16.00
CA VAL A 351 -9.57 7.39 16.05
C VAL A 351 -10.88 6.72 15.59
N ASN A 352 -12.02 7.38 15.84
CA ASN A 352 -13.37 6.82 15.60
C ASN A 352 -13.65 6.39 14.15
N ASN A 353 -13.12 7.13 13.17
CA ASN A 353 -13.25 6.83 11.74
C ASN A 353 -12.14 5.88 11.23
N LYS A 354 -11.26 5.40 12.12
CA LYS A 354 -10.16 4.46 11.89
C LYS A 354 -9.22 4.81 10.72
N ILE A 355 -9.15 6.09 10.34
CA ILE A 355 -8.19 6.54 9.31
C ILE A 355 -6.80 6.81 9.89
N SER A 356 -6.65 6.79 11.22
CA SER A 356 -5.40 7.07 11.92
C SER A 356 -5.37 6.41 13.31
N LEU A 357 -4.18 6.34 13.90
CA LEU A 357 -4.00 6.12 15.33
C LEU A 357 -4.50 7.33 16.14
N ASP A 358 -4.92 7.08 17.38
CA ASP A 358 -5.21 8.13 18.35
C ASP A 358 -3.90 8.85 18.71
N PRO A 359 -3.76 10.16 18.40
CA PRO A 359 -2.54 10.90 18.66
C PRO A 359 -2.23 11.07 20.16
N HIS A 360 -3.22 10.85 21.05
CA HIS A 360 -3.03 10.90 22.49
C HIS A 360 -2.79 9.52 23.11
N ASN A 361 -2.68 8.48 22.29
CA ASN A 361 -2.39 7.14 22.80
C ASN A 361 -0.95 7.09 23.36
N PRO A 362 -0.76 6.76 24.65
CA PRO A 362 0.57 6.80 25.28
C PRO A 362 1.54 5.79 24.66
N TYR A 363 1.06 4.65 24.17
CA TYR A 363 1.89 3.66 23.47
C TYR A 363 2.36 4.18 22.11
N TRP A 364 1.50 4.92 21.41
CA TRP A 364 1.87 5.54 20.14
C TRP A 364 2.93 6.63 20.32
N ILE A 365 2.76 7.49 21.33
CA ILE A 365 3.72 8.57 21.64
C ILE A 365 5.10 7.98 21.97
N GLU A 366 5.17 7.03 22.90
CA GLU A 366 6.42 6.36 23.28
C GLU A 366 7.08 5.63 22.10
N LEU A 367 6.29 5.00 21.22
CA LEU A 367 6.82 4.35 20.02
C LEU A 367 7.43 5.35 19.04
N VAL A 368 6.78 6.50 18.81
CA VAL A 368 7.33 7.54 17.93
C VAL A 368 8.62 8.13 18.53
N GLU A 369 8.66 8.36 19.84
CA GLU A 369 9.88 8.82 20.53
C GLU A 369 11.03 7.81 20.35
N LYS A 370 10.77 6.50 20.51
CA LYS A 370 11.79 5.47 20.24
C LYS A 370 12.22 5.41 18.78
N LEU A 371 11.30 5.58 17.85
CA LEU A 371 11.62 5.59 16.42
C LEU A 371 12.45 6.81 16.01
N ASP A 372 12.53 7.87 16.83
CA ASP A 372 13.37 9.03 16.56
C ASP A 372 14.87 8.77 16.78
N ASP A 373 15.25 7.64 17.36
CA ASP A 373 16.66 7.23 17.41
C ASP A 373 17.24 7.06 15.99
N GLU A 374 18.49 7.49 15.81
CA GLU A 374 19.19 7.49 14.50
C GLU A 374 19.25 6.10 13.85
N GLU A 375 19.19 5.03 14.65
CA GLU A 375 19.16 3.68 14.12
C GLU A 375 17.86 3.34 13.37
N PHE A 376 16.74 3.99 13.69
CA PHE A 376 15.41 3.74 13.10
C PHE A 376 15.07 4.69 11.94
N LYS A 377 15.72 5.85 11.91
CA LYS A 377 15.54 6.85 10.86
C LYS A 377 15.83 6.32 9.45
N PRO A 378 15.12 6.86 8.44
CA PRO A 378 15.36 6.53 7.04
C PRO A 378 16.78 6.88 6.61
N GLN A 379 17.53 5.90 6.12
CA GLN A 379 18.85 6.15 5.54
C GLN A 379 18.72 6.75 4.14
N ARG A 380 19.54 7.78 3.85
CA ARG A 380 19.65 8.33 2.50
C ARG A 380 20.20 7.26 1.56
N VAL A 381 19.45 6.95 0.49
CA VAL A 381 19.98 6.11 -0.58
C VAL A 381 20.90 6.99 -1.43
N THR A 382 22.20 6.94 -1.15
CA THR A 382 23.20 7.68 -1.93
C THR A 382 23.48 6.98 -3.27
N GLY A 383 23.86 7.74 -4.30
CA GLY A 383 24.31 7.16 -5.58
C GLY A 383 25.40 6.09 -5.39
N ALA A 384 26.29 6.32 -4.43
CA ALA A 384 27.32 5.36 -4.04
C ALA A 384 26.79 4.00 -3.53
N LYS A 385 25.61 3.96 -2.88
CA LYS A 385 25.00 2.69 -2.45
C LYS A 385 24.46 1.91 -3.66
N ILE A 386 23.82 2.60 -4.60
CA ILE A 386 23.31 2.01 -5.85
C ILE A 386 24.48 1.47 -6.70
N GLU A 387 25.56 2.23 -6.84
CA GLU A 387 26.77 1.81 -7.56
C GLU A 387 27.41 0.58 -6.92
N LYS A 388 27.48 0.52 -5.58
CA LYS A 388 27.95 -0.67 -4.85
C LYS A 388 27.09 -1.91 -5.10
N ASP A 389 25.77 -1.75 -5.17
CA ASP A 389 24.84 -2.85 -5.44
C ASP A 389 24.92 -3.30 -6.91
N LEU A 390 25.05 -2.38 -7.86
CA LEU A 390 25.36 -2.67 -9.27
C LEU A 390 26.66 -3.46 -9.39
N ALA A 391 27.72 -3.03 -8.72
CA ALA A 391 29.00 -3.74 -8.67
C ALA A 391 28.85 -5.17 -8.11
N LYS A 392 28.03 -5.34 -7.06
CA LYS A 392 27.76 -6.66 -6.47
C LYS A 392 27.04 -7.60 -7.44
N LYS A 393 26.02 -7.10 -8.15
CA LYS A 393 25.27 -7.85 -9.17
C LYS A 393 26.17 -8.23 -10.35
N LEU A 394 26.89 -7.26 -10.90
CA LEU A 394 27.78 -7.48 -12.04
C LEU A 394 28.90 -8.47 -11.70
N LYS A 395 29.49 -8.38 -10.51
CA LYS A 395 30.47 -9.38 -10.06
C LYS A 395 29.90 -10.81 -10.09
N LYS A 396 28.72 -11.02 -9.50
CA LYS A 396 28.08 -12.35 -9.50
C LYS A 396 27.80 -12.86 -10.91
N MET A 397 27.32 -11.99 -11.80
CA MET A 397 27.06 -12.32 -13.20
C MET A 397 28.34 -12.77 -13.91
N LEU A 398 29.43 -12.00 -13.78
CA LEU A 398 30.72 -12.32 -14.41
C LEU A 398 31.33 -13.62 -13.87
N GLU A 399 31.28 -13.84 -12.54
CA GLU A 399 31.76 -15.09 -11.93
C GLU A 399 30.94 -16.31 -12.39
N GLY A 400 29.63 -16.13 -12.60
CA GLY A 400 28.73 -17.18 -13.11
C GLY A 400 28.95 -17.51 -14.59
N HIS A 401 29.16 -16.51 -15.45
CA HIS A 401 29.35 -16.70 -16.89
C HIS A 401 30.77 -17.15 -17.26
N TYR A 402 31.80 -16.73 -16.52
CA TYR A 402 33.20 -16.96 -16.86
C TYR A 402 33.91 -17.82 -15.79
N THR A 403 33.84 -19.13 -15.95
CA THR A 403 34.48 -20.09 -15.04
C THR A 403 35.98 -19.85 -14.91
N ARG A 404 36.49 -19.82 -13.67
CA ARG A 404 37.91 -19.59 -13.32
C ARG A 404 38.47 -18.21 -13.72
N SER A 405 37.60 -17.23 -13.98
CA SER A 405 38.03 -15.84 -14.07
C SER A 405 38.21 -15.22 -12.68
N LYS A 406 39.01 -14.16 -12.59
CA LYS A 406 39.25 -13.41 -11.35
C LYS A 406 38.46 -12.11 -11.41
N VAL A 407 37.41 -12.00 -10.60
CA VAL A 407 36.59 -10.78 -10.50
C VAL A 407 36.78 -10.12 -9.13
N GLN A 408 37.22 -8.87 -9.13
CA GLN A 408 37.46 -8.10 -7.92
C GLN A 408 36.69 -6.78 -7.97
N ARG A 409 36.07 -6.42 -6.83
CA ARG A 409 35.48 -5.10 -6.65
C ARG A 409 36.48 -4.18 -5.96
N ASP A 410 36.38 -2.89 -6.23
CA ASP A 410 37.15 -1.85 -5.56
C ASP A 410 38.66 -2.13 -5.58
N ARG A 411 39.19 -2.61 -6.72
CA ARG A 411 40.61 -3.01 -6.84
C ARG A 411 41.49 -1.76 -6.76
N PRO A 412 42.38 -1.62 -5.76
CA PRO A 412 43.30 -0.50 -5.69
C PRO A 412 44.26 -0.49 -6.88
N ILE A 413 44.53 0.69 -7.40
CA ILE A 413 45.47 0.94 -8.49
C ILE A 413 46.37 2.14 -8.15
N TRP A 414 47.36 2.41 -8.98
CA TRP A 414 48.38 3.43 -8.77
C TRP A 414 49.20 3.19 -7.49
N GLY A 415 49.55 1.94 -7.21
CA GLY A 415 50.25 1.56 -5.99
C GLY A 415 49.46 1.82 -4.71
N GLY A 416 48.12 1.90 -4.80
CA GLY A 416 47.23 2.14 -3.67
C GLY A 416 47.03 3.61 -3.31
N ALA A 417 47.33 4.55 -4.21
CA ALA A 417 47.21 5.99 -4.01
C ALA A 417 45.77 6.54 -3.92
N GLY A 418 44.80 5.70 -3.51
CA GLY A 418 43.42 6.10 -3.24
C GLY A 418 42.43 5.94 -4.40
N VAL A 419 42.88 5.51 -5.59
CA VAL A 419 42.01 5.20 -6.73
C VAL A 419 41.72 3.69 -6.77
N LYS A 420 40.46 3.32 -6.99
CA LYS A 420 40.02 1.93 -7.04
C LYS A 420 39.16 1.70 -8.28
N VAL A 421 39.40 0.60 -8.99
CA VAL A 421 38.56 0.17 -10.11
C VAL A 421 37.29 -0.49 -9.56
N ASP A 422 36.11 -0.05 -10.00
CA ASP A 422 34.83 -0.58 -9.50
C ASP A 422 34.74 -2.09 -9.70
N ILE A 423 34.96 -2.57 -10.94
CA ILE A 423 35.14 -4.00 -11.26
C ILE A 423 36.42 -4.19 -12.07
N TYR A 424 37.31 -5.03 -11.56
CA TYR A 424 38.39 -5.64 -12.31
C TYR A 424 38.03 -7.09 -12.63
N HIS A 425 38.14 -7.48 -13.90
CA HIS A 425 37.84 -8.83 -14.37
C HIS A 425 38.97 -9.36 -15.25
N GLU A 426 39.69 -10.38 -14.78
CA GLU A 426 40.72 -11.06 -15.55
C GLU A 426 40.25 -12.46 -15.95
N LEU A 427 40.23 -12.70 -17.25
CA LEU A 427 39.88 -13.99 -17.84
C LEU A 427 41.04 -14.99 -17.69
N LYS A 428 40.75 -16.28 -17.88
CA LYS A 428 41.73 -17.36 -17.75
C LYS A 428 42.93 -17.23 -18.72
N ASN A 429 42.71 -16.59 -19.88
CA ASN A 429 43.76 -16.29 -20.86
C ASN A 429 44.60 -15.04 -20.47
N GLY A 430 44.32 -14.43 -19.32
CA GLY A 430 44.96 -13.21 -18.82
C GLY A 430 44.41 -11.93 -19.45
N GLU A 431 43.35 -11.96 -20.26
CA GLU A 431 42.72 -10.73 -20.75
C GLU A 431 42.02 -9.99 -19.61
N ILE A 432 42.25 -8.68 -19.54
CA ILE A 432 41.74 -7.84 -18.47
C ILE A 432 40.61 -6.96 -19.01
N HIS A 433 39.47 -6.96 -18.32
CA HIS A 433 38.35 -6.05 -18.53
C HIS A 433 38.12 -5.23 -17.27
N ILE A 434 37.86 -3.94 -17.43
CA ILE A 434 37.56 -3.03 -16.33
C ILE A 434 36.22 -2.33 -16.54
N TYR A 435 35.55 -2.00 -15.44
CA TYR A 435 34.25 -1.33 -15.49
C TYR A 435 34.24 -0.13 -14.54
N GLU A 436 33.60 0.95 -14.98
CA GLU A 436 33.19 2.11 -14.18
C GLU A 436 31.66 2.14 -14.16
N LEU A 437 31.04 2.17 -12.98
CA LEU A 437 29.60 2.04 -12.81
C LEU A 437 28.99 3.34 -12.30
N LYS A 438 27.87 3.74 -12.90
CA LYS A 438 27.11 4.93 -12.49
C LYS A 438 25.65 4.60 -12.27
N ALA A 439 25.10 5.06 -11.14
CA ALA A 439 23.70 4.86 -10.80
C ALA A 439 22.74 5.61 -11.74
N GLY A 440 23.18 6.72 -12.33
CA GLY A 440 22.37 7.65 -13.11
C GLY A 440 22.89 7.88 -14.53
N THR A 441 22.76 9.11 -15.01
CA THR A 441 23.29 9.53 -16.32
C THR A 441 24.79 9.72 -16.24
N ALA A 442 25.53 9.14 -17.19
CA ALA A 442 26.98 9.32 -17.28
C ALA A 442 27.35 10.79 -17.57
N ALA A 443 28.41 11.26 -16.94
CA ALA A 443 29.01 12.57 -17.13
C ALA A 443 30.40 12.46 -17.78
N PRO A 444 30.92 13.55 -18.40
CA PRO A 444 32.28 13.58 -18.97
C PRO A 444 33.37 13.09 -18.04
N ILE A 445 33.26 13.39 -16.74
CA ILE A 445 34.25 12.99 -15.72
C ILE A 445 34.35 11.46 -15.58
N ASP A 446 33.26 10.73 -15.80
CA ASP A 446 33.24 9.26 -15.66
C ASP A 446 34.05 8.58 -16.78
N ALA A 447 34.09 9.17 -17.98
CA ALA A 447 34.95 8.69 -19.06
C ALA A 447 36.45 8.86 -18.73
N TYR A 448 36.81 9.97 -18.10
CA TYR A 448 38.17 10.21 -17.64
C TYR A 448 38.54 9.36 -16.42
N GLN A 449 37.58 9.07 -15.54
CA GLN A 449 37.74 8.12 -14.44
C GLN A 449 38.08 6.72 -14.98
N LEU A 450 37.34 6.25 -15.99
CA LEU A 450 37.62 4.97 -16.65
C LEU A 450 39.00 4.95 -17.36
N LEU A 451 39.39 6.06 -17.99
CA LEU A 451 40.73 6.21 -18.55
C LEU A 451 41.81 6.12 -17.46
N MET A 452 41.62 6.82 -16.33
CA MET A 452 42.52 6.74 -15.19
C MET A 452 42.61 5.33 -14.59
N TYR A 453 41.52 4.56 -14.63
CA TYR A 453 41.55 3.14 -14.27
C TYR A 453 42.42 2.31 -15.20
N TRP A 454 42.25 2.51 -16.50
CA TRP A 454 43.05 1.84 -17.51
C TRP A 454 44.54 2.09 -17.29
N ASP A 455 44.93 3.36 -17.18
CA ASP A 455 46.32 3.76 -16.99
C ASP A 455 46.92 3.24 -15.67
N GLY A 456 46.11 3.19 -14.61
CA GLY A 456 46.54 2.63 -13.34
C GLY A 456 46.82 1.14 -13.42
N ILE A 457 46.00 0.38 -14.15
CA ILE A 457 46.26 -1.05 -14.42
C ILE A 457 47.51 -1.22 -15.27
N VAL A 458 47.66 -0.41 -16.33
CA VAL A 458 48.86 -0.45 -17.18
C VAL A 458 50.13 -0.26 -16.35
N LYS A 459 50.12 0.71 -15.43
CA LYS A 459 51.26 1.01 -14.56
C LYS A 459 51.54 -0.10 -13.56
N ASP A 460 50.51 -0.62 -12.90
CA ASP A 460 50.68 -1.55 -11.79
C ASP A 460 50.95 -2.99 -12.27
N GLU A 461 50.33 -3.42 -13.37
CA GLU A 461 50.44 -4.79 -13.91
C GLU A 461 51.45 -4.91 -15.06
N GLY A 462 51.90 -3.78 -15.63
CA GLY A 462 52.73 -3.79 -16.85
C GLY A 462 51.99 -4.35 -18.08
N LYS A 463 50.65 -4.33 -18.06
CA LYS A 463 49.80 -4.91 -19.11
C LYS A 463 48.56 -4.05 -19.36
N SER A 464 48.26 -3.80 -20.63
CA SER A 464 47.06 -3.07 -21.03
C SER A 464 45.79 -3.91 -20.87
N PRO A 465 44.71 -3.35 -20.29
CA PRO A 465 43.38 -3.91 -20.43
C PRO A 465 43.01 -4.17 -21.90
N LYS A 466 42.12 -5.14 -22.13
CA LYS A 466 41.54 -5.43 -23.44
C LYS A 466 40.34 -4.53 -23.73
N THR A 467 39.53 -4.24 -22.72
CA THR A 467 38.35 -3.37 -22.83
C THR A 467 38.04 -2.69 -21.51
N GLY A 468 37.66 -1.41 -21.56
CA GLY A 468 37.10 -0.66 -20.44
C GLY A 468 35.66 -0.29 -20.72
N ARG A 469 34.76 -0.45 -19.75
CA ARG A 469 33.32 -0.22 -19.94
C ARG A 469 32.82 0.84 -18.97
N LEU A 470 32.26 1.93 -19.50
CA LEU A 470 31.46 2.86 -18.72
C LEU A 470 30.01 2.39 -18.75
N VAL A 471 29.50 1.99 -17.59
CA VAL A 471 28.14 1.47 -17.43
C VAL A 471 27.28 2.47 -16.67
N ALA A 472 26.18 2.91 -17.27
CA ALA A 472 25.29 3.90 -16.66
C ALA A 472 23.83 3.67 -17.06
N LYS A 473 22.88 4.32 -16.38
CA LYS A 473 21.46 4.24 -16.76
C LYS A 473 21.22 4.90 -18.12
N GLU A 474 21.81 6.08 -18.32
CA GLU A 474 21.72 6.85 -19.56
C GLU A 474 23.10 7.37 -19.95
N ILE A 475 23.41 7.37 -21.25
CA ILE A 475 24.73 7.79 -21.75
C ILE A 475 24.57 8.81 -22.87
N PRO A 476 24.77 10.12 -22.58
CA PRO A 476 24.66 11.19 -23.55
C PRO A 476 25.64 11.04 -24.71
N SER A 477 25.27 11.57 -25.89
CA SER A 477 26.13 11.58 -27.08
C SER A 477 27.46 12.30 -26.85
N THR A 478 27.48 13.33 -26.00
CA THR A 478 28.69 14.06 -25.60
C THR A 478 29.71 13.14 -24.91
N VAL A 479 29.26 12.26 -24.00
CA VAL A 479 30.13 11.29 -23.32
C VAL A 479 30.64 10.23 -24.31
N ARG A 480 29.79 9.75 -25.22
CA ARG A 480 30.20 8.83 -26.29
C ARG A 480 31.30 9.44 -27.18
N ASN A 481 31.17 10.72 -27.53
CA ASN A 481 32.18 11.44 -28.32
C ASN A 481 33.51 11.56 -27.57
N ILE A 482 33.49 11.81 -26.26
CA ILE A 482 34.72 11.86 -25.44
C ILE A 482 35.42 10.49 -25.44
N ILE A 483 34.68 9.39 -25.25
CA ILE A 483 35.25 8.05 -25.33
C ILE A 483 35.88 7.79 -26.71
N ASN A 484 35.21 8.20 -27.79
CA ASN A 484 35.77 8.08 -29.14
C ASN A 484 37.07 8.86 -29.32
N GLU A 485 37.19 10.05 -28.73
CA GLU A 485 38.45 10.81 -28.76
C GLU A 485 39.55 10.19 -27.89
N ILE A 486 39.19 9.58 -26.76
CA ILE A 486 40.14 8.85 -25.91
C ILE A 486 40.68 7.62 -26.66
N ASN A 487 39.83 6.88 -27.36
CA ASN A 487 40.23 5.68 -28.12
C ASN A 487 41.19 5.95 -29.29
N LYS A 488 41.37 7.21 -29.72
CA LYS A 488 42.40 7.60 -30.70
C LYS A 488 43.79 7.72 -30.09
N ARG A 489 43.89 7.72 -28.76
CA ARG A 489 45.14 7.86 -28.01
C ARG A 489 45.73 6.48 -27.70
N LYS A 490 46.97 6.50 -27.24
CA LYS A 490 47.69 5.32 -26.77
C LYS A 490 48.00 5.40 -25.29
N ASP A 491 48.06 4.25 -24.64
CA ASP A 491 48.57 4.11 -23.28
C ASP A 491 50.11 4.16 -23.25
N SER A 492 50.69 4.11 -22.05
CA SER A 492 52.13 4.19 -21.85
C SER A 492 52.91 3.00 -22.41
N LEU A 493 52.23 1.89 -22.77
CA LEU A 493 52.82 0.74 -23.45
C LEU A 493 52.65 0.83 -24.98
N GLY A 494 52.05 1.91 -25.49
CA GLY A 494 51.86 2.16 -26.91
C GLY A 494 50.65 1.45 -27.53
N ASN A 495 49.79 0.84 -26.72
CA ASN A 495 48.54 0.21 -27.17
C ASN A 495 47.41 1.24 -27.24
N ASN A 496 46.51 1.10 -28.20
CA ASN A 496 45.33 1.98 -28.27
C ASN A 496 44.37 1.65 -27.12
N TYR A 497 43.72 2.67 -26.58
CA TYR A 497 42.60 2.45 -25.66
C TYR A 497 41.42 1.80 -26.39
N ASN A 498 40.67 0.99 -25.65
CA ASN A 498 39.43 0.37 -26.12
C ASN A 498 38.33 0.53 -25.06
N LEU A 499 37.83 1.75 -24.94
CA LEU A 499 36.75 2.11 -24.04
C LEU A 499 35.40 2.05 -24.77
N GLU A 500 34.39 1.48 -24.13
CA GLU A 500 33.03 1.43 -24.67
C GLU A 500 31.99 1.84 -23.63
N CYS A 501 30.82 2.27 -24.13
CA CYS A 501 29.65 2.59 -23.32
C CYS A 501 28.69 1.40 -23.31
N LYS A 502 28.14 1.07 -22.14
CA LYS A 502 27.03 0.12 -22.02
C LYS A 502 25.95 0.67 -21.10
N THR A 503 24.68 0.52 -21.45
CA THR A 503 23.62 0.80 -20.46
C THR A 503 23.51 -0.34 -19.46
N ILE A 504 22.96 -0.06 -18.28
CA ILE A 504 22.65 -1.10 -17.27
C ILE A 504 21.75 -2.20 -17.89
N GLU A 505 20.79 -1.80 -18.71
CA GLU A 505 19.87 -2.70 -19.43
C GLU A 505 20.60 -3.59 -20.46
N GLU A 506 21.54 -3.04 -21.23
CA GLU A 506 22.35 -3.81 -22.20
C GLU A 506 23.18 -4.93 -21.54
N LEU A 507 23.46 -4.83 -20.24
CA LEU A 507 24.17 -5.85 -19.47
C LEU A 507 23.22 -6.78 -18.68
N GLY A 508 21.90 -6.55 -18.71
CA GLY A 508 20.91 -7.35 -17.99
C GLY A 508 21.00 -7.22 -16.46
N LEU A 509 21.34 -6.03 -15.94
CA LEU A 509 21.60 -5.76 -14.51
C LEU A 509 20.45 -5.10 -13.73
#